data_AF-A0AAW7AB83-F1
#
_entry.id   AF-A0AAW7AB83-F1
#
_cell.length_a   1.000
_cell.length_b   1.000
_cell.length_c   1.000
_cell.angle_alpha   90.00
_cell.angle_beta   90.00
_cell.angle_gamma   90.00
#
_symmetry.space_group_name_H-M   'P 1'
#
loop_
_entity.id
_entity.type
_entity.pdbx_description
1 polymer ?
#
loop_
_entity_poly.entity_id
_entity_poly.type
_entity_poly.pdbx_seq_one_letter_code
_entity_poly.pdbx_strand_id
1 'polypeptide(L)'
;MAILIVSVFCSGLLYAKTPEVSLLHNWMIENYKSIESNLEKKEGSKIVPTLFSLVEIWKRRDGAISGEVSPLLLVALKVEPQNTLLLLSESPESFDKWLNELEGMVFTDHTGNEANRLEKLRVDVLVSMKSYSRKQPDKLKSMADALIERLEVINVSVID
;
A
#
# COMPACT_ATOMS: atom_id res chain seq x y z
N MET A 1 38.02 -10.17 36.28
CA MET A 1 36.56 -9.98 36.44
C MET A 1 36.18 -8.77 35.61
N ALA A 2 35.24 -8.96 34.67
CA ALA A 2 34.71 -7.95 33.75
C ALA A 2 33.99 -6.82 34.52
N ILE A 3 33.76 -5.63 33.97
CA ILE A 3 32.69 -5.37 32.98
C ILE A 3 33.03 -4.13 32.15
N LEU A 4 32.98 -4.30 30.83
CA LEU A 4 33.07 -3.27 29.80
C LEU A 4 31.63 -2.81 29.54
N ILE A 5 31.27 -1.60 29.96
CA ILE A 5 29.95 -1.03 29.66
C ILE A 5 30.01 -0.42 28.27
N VAL A 6 29.57 -1.17 27.27
CA VAL A 6 29.29 -0.65 25.93
C VAL A 6 27.90 -0.02 25.97
N SER A 7 27.84 1.30 26.06
CA SER A 7 26.59 2.05 25.84
C SER A 7 26.28 2.04 24.34
N VAL A 8 25.35 1.18 23.93
CA VAL A 8 24.80 1.17 22.58
C VAL A 8 23.95 2.42 22.39
N PHE A 9 24.36 3.29 21.47
CA PHE A 9 23.56 4.40 20.97
C PHE A 9 22.34 3.84 20.23
N CYS A 10 21.16 3.87 20.86
CA CYS A 10 19.89 3.74 20.15
C CYS A 10 19.56 5.05 19.44
N SER A 11 20.29 5.36 18.36
CA SER A 11 19.93 6.41 17.41
C SER A 11 18.87 5.89 16.44
N GLY A 12 17.71 5.52 16.96
CA GLY A 12 16.52 5.43 16.12
C GLY A 12 16.11 6.85 15.77
N LEU A 13 16.53 7.34 14.59
CA LEU A 13 15.89 8.50 13.97
C LEU A 13 14.43 8.14 13.72
N LEU A 14 13.57 8.35 14.72
CA LEU A 14 12.13 8.42 14.52
C LEU A 14 11.91 9.65 13.64
N TYR A 15 11.78 9.41 12.33
CA TYR A 15 11.47 10.47 11.37
C TYR A 15 10.09 11.02 11.72
N ALA A 16 10.05 12.20 12.35
CA ALA A 16 8.79 12.86 12.66
C ALA A 16 8.04 13.13 11.34
N LYS A 17 6.76 12.72 11.28
CA LYS A 17 5.91 12.97 10.11
C LYS A 17 5.95 14.46 9.77
N THR A 18 6.17 14.80 8.49
CA THR A 18 6.06 16.20 8.10
C THR A 18 4.61 16.67 8.27
N PRO A 19 4.36 17.99 8.46
CA PRO A 19 3.01 18.51 8.61
C PRO A 19 2.10 18.14 7.43
N GLU A 20 2.64 18.10 6.21
CA GLU A 20 1.89 17.74 5.01
C GLU A 20 1.45 16.27 5.02
N VAL A 21 2.33 15.35 5.44
CA VAL A 21 1.97 13.93 5.57
C VAL A 21 0.90 13.75 6.62
N SER A 22 1.05 14.43 7.76
CA SER A 22 0.08 14.35 8.85
C SER A 22 -1.30 14.85 8.41
N LEU A 23 -1.33 15.94 7.64
CA LEU A 23 -2.58 16.47 7.07
C LEU A 23 -3.26 15.47 6.12
N LEU A 24 -2.51 14.93 5.15
CA LEU A 24 -3.05 13.97 4.19
C LEU A 24 -3.46 12.66 4.87
N HIS A 25 -2.68 12.20 5.83
CA HIS A 25 -2.94 10.98 6.60
C HIS A 25 -4.21 11.12 7.45
N ASN A 26 -4.38 12.24 8.15
CA ASN A 26 -5.60 12.51 8.92
C ASN A 26 -6.82 12.60 8.00
N TRP A 27 -6.69 13.31 6.87
CA TRP A 27 -7.75 13.35 5.86
C TRP A 27 -8.14 11.95 5.39
N MET A 28 -7.16 11.08 5.12
CA MET A 28 -7.41 9.70 4.70
C MET A 28 -8.17 8.91 5.77
N ILE A 29 -7.77 9.01 7.05
CA ILE A 29 -8.44 8.33 8.17
C ILE A 29 -9.89 8.81 8.29
N GLU A 30 -10.11 10.12 8.32
CA GLU A 30 -11.43 10.74 8.46
C GLU A 30 -12.38 10.38 7.29
N ASN A 31 -11.83 10.15 6.11
CA ASN A 31 -12.59 9.94 4.89
C ASN A 31 -12.51 8.49 4.36
N TYR A 32 -11.95 7.55 5.11
CA TYR A 32 -11.58 6.21 4.63
C TYR A 32 -12.70 5.51 3.85
N LYS A 33 -13.90 5.41 4.44
CA LYS A 33 -15.06 4.75 3.81
C LYS A 33 -15.56 5.49 2.56
N SER A 34 -15.48 6.83 2.57
CA SER A 34 -15.83 7.66 1.42
C SER A 34 -14.83 7.45 0.29
N ILE A 35 -13.53 7.42 0.61
CA ILE A 35 -12.46 7.16 -0.36
C ILE A 35 -12.66 5.79 -1.01
N GLU A 36 -12.83 4.73 -0.21
CA GLU A 36 -13.08 3.37 -0.71
C GLU A 36 -14.29 3.35 -1.67
N SER A 37 -15.42 3.91 -1.25
CA SER A 37 -16.65 4.01 -2.07
C SER A 37 -16.45 4.81 -3.35
N ASN A 38 -15.74 5.94 -3.30
CA ASN A 38 -15.52 6.82 -4.45
C ASN A 38 -14.56 6.18 -5.47
N LEU A 39 -13.54 5.46 -4.99
CA LEU A 39 -12.66 4.65 -5.84
C LEU A 39 -13.48 3.56 -6.54
N GLU A 40 -14.28 2.78 -5.81
CA GLU A 40 -15.07 1.69 -6.41
C GLU A 40 -16.11 2.16 -7.41
N LYS A 41 -16.73 3.33 -7.18
CA LYS A 41 -17.70 3.94 -8.08
C LYS A 41 -17.08 4.70 -9.26
N LYS A 42 -15.75 4.82 -9.30
CA LYS A 42 -15.01 5.63 -10.28
C LYS A 42 -15.54 7.07 -10.39
N GLU A 43 -15.80 7.73 -9.25
CA GLU A 43 -16.33 9.10 -9.27
C GLU A 43 -15.26 10.06 -9.83
N GLY A 44 -15.41 10.42 -11.12
CA GLY A 44 -14.33 10.99 -11.93
C GLY A 44 -13.71 12.29 -11.42
N SER A 45 -14.48 13.16 -10.75
CA SER A 45 -13.95 14.41 -10.20
C SER A 45 -13.08 14.22 -8.94
N LYS A 46 -13.24 13.09 -8.24
CA LYS A 46 -12.53 12.81 -6.98
C LYS A 46 -11.41 11.80 -7.13
N ILE A 47 -11.40 11.00 -8.19
CA ILE A 47 -10.45 9.90 -8.36
C ILE A 47 -9.01 10.41 -8.42
N VAL A 48 -8.73 11.41 -9.26
CA VAL A 48 -7.38 11.92 -9.45
C VAL A 48 -6.81 12.51 -8.15
N PRO A 49 -7.47 13.47 -7.46
CA PRO A 49 -6.99 13.98 -6.17
C PRO A 49 -6.79 12.88 -5.11
N THR A 50 -7.68 11.88 -5.10
CA THR A 50 -7.58 10.74 -4.18
C THR A 50 -6.31 9.93 -4.45
N LEU A 51 -6.05 9.57 -5.71
CA LEU A 51 -4.84 8.81 -6.08
C LEU A 51 -3.57 9.57 -5.70
N PHE A 52 -3.48 10.86 -6.03
CA PHE A 52 -2.34 11.70 -5.64
C PHE A 52 -2.14 11.72 -4.13
N SER A 53 -3.22 11.91 -3.36
CA SER A 53 -3.14 11.97 -1.89
C SER A 53 -2.68 10.64 -1.29
N LEU A 54 -3.24 9.51 -1.75
CA LEU A 54 -2.86 8.18 -1.28
C LEU A 54 -1.40 7.86 -1.60
N VAL A 55 -0.94 8.16 -2.82
CA VAL A 55 0.45 7.93 -3.22
C VAL A 55 1.40 8.83 -2.41
N GLU A 56 1.03 10.07 -2.12
CA GLU A 56 1.88 10.97 -1.33
C GLU A 56 2.04 10.51 0.12
N ILE A 57 0.95 10.02 0.75
CA ILE A 57 1.00 9.37 2.06
C ILE A 57 1.93 8.14 1.99
N TRP A 58 1.74 7.29 0.98
CA TRP A 58 2.51 6.07 0.80
C TRP A 58 4.01 6.31 0.54
N LYS A 59 4.38 7.33 -0.23
CA LYS A 59 5.79 7.66 -0.49
C LYS A 59 6.57 7.96 0.79
N ARG A 60 5.88 8.51 1.80
CA ARG A 60 6.46 8.98 3.05
C ARG A 60 6.07 8.11 4.25
N ARG A 61 5.58 6.90 3.98
CA ARG A 61 5.09 5.96 5.00
C ARG A 61 6.22 5.47 5.91
N ASP A 62 5.91 5.34 7.19
CA ASP A 62 6.59 4.43 8.11
C ASP A 62 5.86 3.07 8.14
N GLY A 63 6.28 2.16 9.01
CA GLY A 63 5.63 0.84 9.11
C GLY A 63 4.13 0.91 9.46
N ALA A 64 3.72 1.87 10.30
CA ALA A 64 2.33 2.02 10.70
C ALA A 64 1.47 2.62 9.58
N ILE A 65 1.93 3.72 8.97
CA ILE A 65 1.25 4.32 7.80
C ILE A 65 1.15 3.29 6.67
N SER A 66 2.17 2.45 6.48
CA SER A 66 2.17 1.41 5.44
C SER A 66 0.95 0.51 5.57
N GLY A 67 0.64 -0.01 6.76
CA GLY A 67 -0.55 -0.84 6.97
C GLY A 67 -1.88 -0.11 6.69
N GLU A 68 -1.96 1.19 6.98
CA GLU A 68 -3.21 1.96 6.87
C GLU A 68 -3.52 2.45 5.44
N VAL A 69 -2.51 2.88 4.68
CA VAL A 69 -2.71 3.41 3.31
C VAL A 69 -2.79 2.29 2.27
N SER A 70 -2.12 1.17 2.51
CA SER A 70 -1.97 0.10 1.52
C SER A 70 -3.29 -0.55 1.07
N PRO A 71 -4.28 -0.81 1.95
CA PRO A 71 -5.56 -1.34 1.50
C PRO A 71 -6.26 -0.43 0.48
N LEU A 72 -6.25 0.89 0.70
CA LEU A 72 -6.83 1.86 -0.24
C LEU A 72 -6.01 1.96 -1.54
N LEU A 73 -4.69 1.85 -1.48
CA LEU A 73 -3.85 1.75 -2.68
C LEU A 73 -4.10 0.48 -3.48
N LEU A 74 -4.35 -0.64 -2.82
CA LEU A 74 -4.75 -1.88 -3.48
C LEU A 74 -6.12 -1.74 -4.14
N VAL A 75 -7.08 -1.08 -3.49
CA VAL A 75 -8.37 -0.74 -4.12
C VAL A 75 -8.16 0.18 -5.34
N ALA A 76 -7.26 1.15 -5.25
CA ALA A 76 -6.89 2.00 -6.38
C ALA A 76 -6.27 1.21 -7.54
N LEU A 77 -5.34 0.28 -7.26
CA LEU A 77 -4.76 -0.63 -8.26
C LEU A 77 -5.80 -1.55 -8.90
N LYS A 78 -6.77 -2.04 -8.11
CA LYS A 78 -7.91 -2.83 -8.61
C LYS A 78 -8.71 -2.04 -9.66
N VAL A 79 -9.03 -0.78 -9.37
CA VAL A 79 -9.98 0.03 -10.16
C VAL A 79 -9.30 0.81 -11.30
N GLU A 80 -8.16 1.45 -11.02
CA GLU A 80 -7.42 2.37 -11.89
C GLU A 80 -5.93 1.99 -11.97
N PRO A 81 -5.61 0.81 -12.54
CA PRO A 81 -4.26 0.26 -12.54
C PRO A 81 -3.24 1.20 -13.21
N GLN A 82 -3.60 1.78 -14.37
CA GLN A 82 -2.69 2.61 -15.16
C GLN A 82 -2.21 3.85 -14.40
N ASN A 83 -3.15 4.65 -13.89
CA ASN A 83 -2.82 5.90 -13.21
C ASN A 83 -2.14 5.63 -11.86
N THR A 84 -2.58 4.59 -11.15
CA THR A 84 -1.98 4.25 -9.86
C THR A 84 -0.54 3.76 -10.04
N LEU A 85 -0.28 2.83 -10.98
CA LEU A 85 1.09 2.37 -11.26
C LEU A 85 1.97 3.48 -11.81
N LEU A 86 1.43 4.39 -12.65
CA LEU A 86 2.17 5.54 -13.12
C LEU A 86 2.69 6.39 -11.96
N LEU A 87 1.83 6.73 -10.99
CA LEU A 87 2.21 7.52 -9.82
C LEU A 87 3.18 6.78 -8.89
N LEU A 88 2.99 5.47 -8.70
CA LEU A 88 3.91 4.63 -7.91
C LEU A 88 5.29 4.49 -8.59
N SER A 89 5.34 4.52 -9.93
CA SER A 89 6.57 4.39 -10.72
C SER A 89 7.56 5.54 -10.53
N GLU A 90 7.11 6.66 -9.94
CA GLU A 90 7.97 7.78 -9.53
C GLU A 90 8.86 7.43 -8.34
N SER A 91 8.61 6.31 -7.64
CA SER A 91 9.38 5.88 -6.47
C SER A 91 9.60 4.36 -6.48
N PRO A 92 10.36 3.82 -7.48
CA PRO A 92 10.48 2.38 -7.72
C PRO A 92 11.08 1.61 -6.54
N GLU A 93 12.12 2.13 -5.88
CA GLU A 93 12.71 1.48 -4.70
C GLU A 93 11.70 1.37 -3.54
N SER A 94 10.85 2.39 -3.38
CA SER A 94 9.80 2.40 -2.37
C SER A 94 8.69 1.39 -2.71
N PHE A 95 8.43 1.17 -4.00
CA PHE A 95 7.54 0.14 -4.52
C PHE A 95 8.07 -1.26 -4.22
N ASP A 96 9.32 -1.56 -4.56
CA ASP A 96 9.91 -2.87 -4.30
C ASP A 96 9.92 -3.20 -2.79
N LYS A 97 10.25 -2.21 -1.95
CA LYS A 97 10.15 -2.35 -0.50
C LYS A 97 8.71 -2.64 -0.06
N TRP A 98 7.74 -1.90 -0.60
CA TRP A 98 6.33 -2.07 -0.29
C TRP A 98 5.82 -3.48 -0.61
N LEU A 99 6.20 -4.05 -1.76
CA LEU A 99 5.82 -5.41 -2.15
C LEU A 99 6.24 -6.44 -1.09
N ASN A 100 7.43 -6.29 -0.51
CA ASN A 100 7.91 -7.18 0.53
C ASN A 100 7.12 -7.06 1.85
N GLU A 101 6.54 -5.89 2.13
CA GLU A 101 5.78 -5.58 3.34
C GLU A 101 4.32 -6.06 3.29
N LEU A 102 3.74 -6.28 2.09
CA LEU A 102 2.31 -6.53 1.89
C LEU A 102 1.73 -7.65 2.76
N GLU A 103 2.45 -8.77 2.88
CA GLU A 103 1.98 -9.95 3.61
C GLU A 103 1.72 -9.66 5.09
N GLY A 104 2.72 -9.09 5.77
CA GLY A 104 2.63 -8.78 7.20
C GLY A 104 1.86 -7.50 7.52
N MET A 105 1.82 -6.53 6.61
CA MET A 105 1.19 -5.22 6.87
C MET A 105 -0.27 -5.14 6.41
N VAL A 106 -0.66 -5.92 5.41
CA VAL A 106 -1.97 -5.78 4.76
C VAL A 106 -2.75 -7.08 4.79
N PHE A 107 -2.10 -8.20 4.49
CA PHE A 107 -2.75 -9.50 4.39
C PHE A 107 -2.66 -10.31 5.69
N THR A 108 -2.56 -9.61 6.83
CA THR A 108 -2.67 -10.19 8.16
C THR A 108 -3.93 -9.66 8.84
N ASP A 109 -4.84 -10.56 9.20
CA ASP A 109 -6.03 -10.26 9.97
C ASP A 109 -5.67 -10.15 11.46
N HIS A 110 -5.54 -8.90 11.91
CA HIS A 110 -5.25 -8.57 13.30
C HIS A 110 -6.50 -8.54 14.20
N THR A 111 -7.70 -8.59 13.62
CA THR A 111 -8.98 -8.44 14.33
C THR A 111 -9.81 -9.72 14.37
N GLY A 112 -9.41 -10.74 13.60
CA GLY A 112 -10.05 -12.06 13.52
C GLY A 112 -11.35 -12.07 12.69
N ASN A 113 -11.66 -11.01 11.97
CA ASN A 113 -12.91 -10.86 11.21
C ASN A 113 -12.74 -10.29 9.79
N GLU A 114 -11.51 -10.03 9.35
CA GLU A 114 -11.21 -9.39 8.06
C GLU A 114 -10.62 -10.36 7.03
N ALA A 115 -10.24 -11.59 7.41
CA ALA A 115 -9.54 -12.54 6.54
C ALA A 115 -10.21 -12.73 5.17
N ASN A 116 -11.53 -12.92 5.13
CA ASN A 116 -12.29 -13.07 3.88
C ASN A 116 -12.24 -11.81 3.01
N ARG A 117 -12.29 -10.63 3.63
CA ARG A 117 -12.22 -9.34 2.91
C ARG A 117 -10.83 -9.11 2.35
N LEU A 118 -9.78 -9.42 3.12
CA LEU A 118 -8.38 -9.32 2.69
C LEU A 118 -8.08 -10.28 1.54
N GLU A 119 -8.57 -11.52 1.61
CA GLU A 119 -8.38 -12.50 0.55
C GLU A 119 -9.11 -12.08 -0.73
N LYS A 120 -10.34 -11.57 -0.59
CA LYS A 120 -11.07 -11.00 -1.72
C LYS A 120 -10.31 -9.84 -2.36
N LEU A 121 -9.76 -8.92 -1.56
CA LEU A 121 -8.96 -7.80 -2.06
C LEU A 121 -7.72 -8.31 -2.82
N ARG A 122 -6.99 -9.29 -2.27
CA ARG A 122 -5.83 -9.92 -2.91
C ARG A 122 -6.17 -10.45 -4.29
N VAL A 123 -7.23 -11.25 -4.38
CA VAL A 123 -7.69 -11.90 -5.62
C VAL A 123 -8.17 -10.86 -6.64
N ASP A 124 -8.97 -9.88 -6.22
CA ASP A 124 -9.52 -8.86 -7.12
C ASP A 124 -8.39 -7.99 -7.72
N VAL A 125 -7.38 -7.62 -6.91
CA VAL A 125 -6.20 -6.89 -7.40
C VAL A 125 -5.38 -7.75 -8.35
N LEU A 126 -5.13 -9.02 -8.01
CA LEU A 126 -4.39 -9.95 -8.85
C LEU A 126 -5.03 -10.10 -10.24
N VAL A 127 -6.36 -10.24 -10.29
CA VAL A 127 -7.11 -10.30 -11.55
C VAL A 127 -6.97 -9.01 -12.35
N SER A 128 -7.09 -7.86 -11.70
CA SER A 128 -6.94 -6.56 -12.35
C SER A 128 -5.53 -6.36 -12.93
N MET A 129 -4.49 -6.67 -12.15
CA MET A 129 -3.10 -6.57 -12.61
C MET A 129 -2.81 -7.52 -13.77
N LYS A 130 -3.27 -8.77 -13.73
CA LYS A 130 -3.12 -9.72 -14.85
C LYS A 130 -3.80 -9.21 -16.13
N SER A 131 -4.98 -8.62 -16.00
CA SER A 131 -5.70 -8.00 -17.12
C SER A 131 -4.94 -6.80 -17.69
N TYR A 132 -4.39 -5.96 -16.81
CA TYR A 132 -3.59 -4.79 -17.17
C TYR A 132 -2.29 -5.18 -17.87
N SER A 133 -1.46 -6.04 -17.24
CA SER A 133 -0.15 -6.45 -17.75
C SER A 133 -0.22 -7.05 -19.17
N ARG A 134 -1.26 -7.84 -19.48
CA ARG A 134 -1.46 -8.41 -20.83
C ARG A 134 -1.67 -7.36 -21.93
N LYS A 135 -2.12 -6.16 -21.58
CA LYS A 135 -2.49 -5.10 -22.53
C LYS A 135 -1.41 -4.03 -22.71
N GLN A 136 -0.36 -4.05 -21.89
CA GLN A 136 0.64 -2.98 -21.84
C GLN A 136 2.02 -3.46 -22.31
N PRO A 137 2.66 -2.77 -23.27
CA PRO A 137 4.00 -3.13 -23.73
C PRO A 137 5.13 -2.41 -22.96
N ASP A 138 4.83 -1.59 -21.96
CA ASP A 138 5.76 -0.60 -21.40
C ASP A 138 6.33 -0.95 -20.01
N LYS A 139 7.09 0.00 -19.44
CA LYS A 139 7.73 -0.10 -18.12
C LYS A 139 6.74 -0.43 -16.99
N LEU A 140 5.48 0.01 -17.08
CA LEU A 140 4.48 -0.25 -16.04
C LEU A 140 4.07 -1.73 -16.02
N LYS A 141 4.24 -2.44 -17.13
CA LYS A 141 4.07 -3.89 -17.17
C LYS A 141 4.98 -4.60 -16.17
N SER A 142 6.26 -4.22 -16.11
CA SER A 142 7.22 -4.86 -15.18
C SER A 142 6.84 -4.67 -13.71
N MET A 143 6.34 -3.48 -13.35
CA MET A 143 5.83 -3.22 -12.00
C MET A 143 4.55 -4.00 -11.71
N ALA A 144 3.65 -4.11 -12.69
CA ALA A 144 2.46 -4.93 -12.57
C ALA A 144 2.82 -6.42 -12.40
N ASP A 145 3.79 -6.94 -13.16
CA ASP A 145 4.28 -8.32 -13.06
C ASP A 145 4.88 -8.60 -11.69
N ALA A 146 5.72 -7.70 -11.15
CA ALA A 146 6.28 -7.84 -9.81
C ALA A 146 5.19 -7.89 -8.72
N LEU A 147 4.15 -7.06 -8.85
CA LEU A 147 2.99 -7.12 -7.94
C LEU A 147 2.19 -8.41 -8.12
N ILE A 148 2.01 -8.91 -9.34
CA ILE A 148 1.35 -10.20 -9.62
C ILE A 148 2.09 -11.32 -8.91
N GLU A 149 3.40 -11.44 -9.14
CA GLU A 149 4.25 -12.47 -8.54
C GLU A 149 4.15 -12.47 -7.01
N ARG A 150 4.17 -11.27 -6.41
CA ARG A 150 4.04 -11.14 -4.97
C ARG A 150 2.64 -11.54 -4.47
N LEU A 151 1.58 -11.09 -5.14
CA LEU A 151 0.20 -11.44 -4.75
C LEU A 151 -0.10 -12.93 -4.91
N GLU A 152 0.54 -13.63 -5.84
CA GLU A 152 0.36 -15.07 -6.05
C GLU A 152 0.88 -15.92 -4.89
N VAL A 153 1.93 -15.46 -4.21
CA VAL A 153 2.57 -16.20 -3.11
C VAL A 153 2.10 -15.76 -1.72
N ILE A 154 1.44 -14.61 -1.61
CA ILE A 154 0.88 -14.13 -0.35
C ILE A 154 -0.26 -15.04 0.10
N ASN A 155 -0.20 -15.46 1.36
CA ASN A 155 -1.31 -16.08 2.07
C ASN A 155 -1.89 -15.07 3.06
N VAL A 156 -3.21 -14.99 3.15
CA VAL A 156 -3.85 -14.20 4.21
C VAL A 156 -3.75 -14.97 5.52
N SER A 157 -3.04 -14.40 6.50
CA SER A 157 -2.88 -15.00 7.84
C SER A 157 -3.85 -14.39 8.83
N VAL A 158 -4.28 -15.19 9.81
CA VAL A 158 -5.07 -14.73 10.97
C VAL A 158 -4.18 -14.83 12.19
N ILE A 159 -4.13 -13.78 13.02
CA ILE A 159 -3.48 -13.86 14.32
C ILE A 159 -4.50 -14.42 15.32
N ASP A 160 -4.24 -15.63 15.80
CA ASP A 160 -4.97 -16.29 16.89
C ASP A 160 -4.51 -15.83 18.28
#